data_AF-A0AAW8RRD8-F1
#
_entry.id   AF-A0AAW8RRD8-F1
#
_cell.length_a   1.000
_cell.length_b   1.000
_cell.length_c   1.000
_cell.angle_alpha   90.00
_cell.angle_beta   90.00
_cell.angle_gamma   90.00
#
_symmetry.space_group_name_H-M   'P 1'
#
loop_
_entity.id
_entity.type
_entity.pdbx_description
1 polymer ?
#
loop_
_entity_poly.entity_id
_entity_poly.type
_entity_poly.pdbx_seq_one_letter_code
_entity_poly.pdbx_strand_id
1 'polypeptide(L)'
;MLNFISTNKAPNFQYTDEMDRFLMNTLAFSVGLVTEDYSTFDPEVLKIMEDEPDWLQESVAWCQSLVVGSLADSGNYDDTGELMDEFNCLLNLYDRARQRELTSNEDNLFLNIHDKFLALLLTDDELIANLLEVA
;
A
#
# COMPACT_ATOMS: atom_id res chain seq x y z
N MET A 1 -6.22 -11.87 19.16
CA MET A 1 -5.29 -11.08 19.99
C MET A 1 -5.53 -9.63 19.58
N LEU A 2 -5.90 -8.75 20.50
CA LEU A 2 -6.05 -7.31 20.19
C LEU A 2 -4.65 -6.72 20.17
N ASN A 3 -4.04 -6.66 18.98
CA ASN A 3 -2.80 -5.91 18.79
C ASN A 3 -3.20 -4.43 18.75
N PHE A 4 -3.10 -3.74 19.88
CA PHE A 4 -3.18 -2.29 19.89
C PHE A 4 -1.97 -1.77 19.10
N ILE A 5 -2.22 -1.10 17.98
CA ILE A 5 -1.19 -0.33 17.28
C ILE A 5 -0.73 0.74 18.28
N SER A 6 0.49 0.61 18.77
CA SER A 6 1.12 1.57 19.67
C SER A 6 2.10 2.39 18.85
N THR A 7 1.64 3.50 18.28
CA THR A 7 2.55 4.42 17.61
C THR A 7 3.20 5.36 18.63
N ASN A 8 4.53 5.47 18.60
CA ASN A 8 5.25 6.44 19.44
C ASN A 8 5.14 7.88 18.91
N LYS A 9 4.52 8.05 17.73
CA LYS A 9 4.32 9.32 17.03
C LYS A 9 2.84 9.51 16.71
N ALA A 10 2.40 10.77 16.71
CA ALA A 10 1.04 11.13 16.33
C ALA A 10 0.88 11.00 14.80
N PRO A 11 -0.21 10.39 14.30
CA PRO A 11 -0.46 10.33 12.86
C PRO A 11 -0.73 11.71 12.27
N ASN A 12 -0.21 11.95 11.07
CA ASN A 12 -0.44 13.15 10.27
C ASN A 12 -1.77 13.06 9.52
N PHE A 13 -2.89 13.11 10.23
CA PHE A 13 -4.24 12.93 9.65
C PHE A 13 -4.61 13.89 8.52
N GLN A 14 -3.92 15.02 8.37
CA GLN A 14 -4.11 15.92 7.23
C GLN A 14 -3.73 15.29 5.88
N TYR A 15 -2.96 14.20 5.89
CA TYR A 15 -2.48 13.49 4.69
C TYR A 15 -3.17 12.13 4.49
N THR A 16 -4.26 11.86 5.20
CA THR A 16 -4.94 10.56 5.14
C THR A 16 -5.39 10.21 3.73
N ASP A 17 -6.00 11.14 2.99
CA ASP A 17 -6.53 10.88 1.65
C ASP A 17 -5.39 10.62 0.63
N GLU A 18 -4.30 11.37 0.72
CA GLU A 18 -3.14 11.21 -0.16
C GLU A 18 -2.40 9.90 0.13
N MET A 19 -2.21 9.56 1.40
CA MET A 19 -1.53 8.33 1.81
C MET A 19 -2.36 7.08 1.50
N ASP A 20 -3.70 7.17 1.65
CA ASP A 20 -4.63 6.12 1.22
C ASP A 20 -4.53 5.87 -0.28
N ARG A 21 -4.58 6.92 -1.11
CA ARG A 21 -4.41 6.80 -2.55
C ARG A 21 -3.05 6.22 -2.93
N PHE A 22 -1.98 6.63 -2.25
CA PHE A 22 -0.65 6.05 -2.46
C PHE A 22 -0.65 4.54 -2.16
N LEU A 23 -1.20 4.12 -1.03
CA LEU A 23 -1.29 2.71 -0.66
C LEU A 23 -2.14 1.92 -1.66
N MET A 24 -3.33 2.42 -2.02
CA MET A 24 -4.22 1.77 -2.96
C MET A 24 -3.65 1.68 -4.38
N ASN A 25 -2.94 2.71 -4.85
CA ASN A 25 -2.21 2.67 -6.12
C ASN A 25 -1.09 1.65 -6.06
N THR A 26 -0.37 1.56 -4.94
CA THR A 26 0.68 0.54 -4.73
C THR A 26 0.10 -0.87 -4.87
N LEU A 27 -1.07 -1.14 -4.27
CA LEU A 27 -1.77 -2.44 -4.41
C LEU A 27 -2.21 -2.69 -5.85
N ALA A 28 -2.85 -1.70 -6.48
CA ALA A 28 -3.32 -1.79 -7.86
C ALA A 28 -2.19 -2.12 -8.83
N PHE A 29 -1.10 -1.35 -8.78
CA PHE A 29 0.07 -1.53 -9.63
C PHE A 29 0.75 -2.87 -9.38
N SER A 30 0.92 -3.25 -8.11
CA SER A 30 1.57 -4.52 -7.75
C SER A 30 0.79 -5.72 -8.26
N VAL A 31 -0.53 -5.74 -8.10
CA VAL A 31 -1.37 -6.83 -8.61
C VAL A 31 -1.45 -6.78 -10.13
N GLY A 32 -1.60 -5.60 -10.74
CA GLY A 32 -1.61 -5.44 -12.19
C GLY A 32 -0.32 -5.94 -12.86
N LEU A 33 0.85 -5.69 -12.26
CA LEU A 33 2.13 -6.16 -12.78
C LEU A 33 2.22 -7.69 -12.84
N VAL A 34 1.65 -8.39 -11.84
CA VAL A 34 1.70 -9.86 -11.76
C VAL A 34 0.61 -10.53 -12.58
N THR A 35 -0.58 -9.94 -12.62
CA THR A 35 -1.77 -10.53 -13.27
C THR A 35 -1.92 -10.12 -14.73
N GLU A 36 -1.23 -9.06 -15.16
CA GLU A 36 -1.43 -8.39 -16.45
C GLU A 36 -2.88 -7.87 -16.64
N ASP A 37 -3.65 -7.79 -15.56
CA ASP A 37 -4.99 -7.20 -15.57
C ASP A 37 -4.92 -5.73 -15.10
N TYR A 38 -5.09 -4.82 -16.06
CA TYR A 38 -5.08 -3.37 -15.85
C TYR A 38 -6.50 -2.77 -15.85
N SER A 39 -7.55 -3.58 -15.69
CA SER A 39 -8.95 -3.14 -15.75
C SER A 39 -9.32 -2.07 -14.72
N THR A 40 -8.54 -1.96 -13.64
CA THR A 40 -8.73 -0.96 -12.58
C THR A 40 -7.85 0.28 -12.73
N PHE A 41 -7.00 0.34 -13.76
CA PHE A 41 -6.06 1.45 -13.95
C PHE A 41 -6.77 2.63 -14.59
N ASP A 42 -6.40 3.84 -14.17
CA ASP A 42 -6.88 5.06 -14.80
C ASP A 42 -6.37 5.16 -16.25
N PRO A 43 -7.17 5.68 -17.20
CA PRO A 43 -6.73 5.88 -18.58
C PRO A 43 -5.42 6.65 -18.74
N GLU A 44 -5.13 7.59 -17.84
CA GLU A 44 -3.86 8.33 -17.85
C GLU A 44 -2.68 7.40 -17.55
N VAL A 45 -2.82 6.49 -16.58
CA VAL A 45 -1.81 5.49 -16.24
C VAL A 45 -1.59 4.53 -17.44
N LEU A 46 -2.67 4.08 -18.08
CA LEU A 46 -2.56 3.22 -19.26
C LEU A 46 -1.77 3.89 -20.39
N LYS A 47 -2.00 5.19 -20.61
CA LYS A 47 -1.24 5.96 -21.60
C LYS A 47 0.24 6.06 -21.25
N ILE A 48 0.57 6.30 -19.97
CA ILE A 48 1.97 6.34 -19.53
C ILE A 48 2.64 4.98 -19.79
N MET A 49 1.97 3.87 -19.49
CA MET A 49 2.51 2.53 -19.74
C MET A 49 2.69 2.22 -21.24
N GLU A 50 1.85 2.77 -22.11
CA GLU A 50 2.03 2.68 -23.56
C GLU A 50 3.26 3.45 -24.04
N ASP A 51 3.51 4.64 -23.47
CA ASP A 51 4.63 5.50 -23.82
C ASP A 51 5.96 5.04 -23.17
N GLU A 52 5.89 4.42 -21.99
CA GLU A 52 7.02 4.01 -21.13
C GLU A 52 6.86 2.54 -20.67
N PRO A 53 7.37 1.55 -21.43
CA PRO A 53 7.11 0.13 -21.17
C PRO A 53 7.60 -0.39 -19.81
N ASP A 54 8.63 0.22 -19.23
CA ASP A 54 9.20 -0.20 -17.94
C ASP A 54 8.54 0.52 -16.75
N TRP A 55 7.66 1.50 -17.01
CA TRP A 55 7.10 2.40 -16.00
C TRP A 55 6.38 1.65 -14.87
N LEU A 56 5.58 0.63 -15.21
CA LEU A 56 4.84 -0.14 -14.20
C LEU A 56 5.80 -0.91 -13.28
N GLN A 57 6.83 -1.56 -13.85
CA GLN A 57 7.80 -2.31 -13.06
C GLN A 57 8.59 -1.40 -12.13
N GLU A 58 9.03 -0.25 -12.64
CA GLU A 58 9.78 0.74 -11.85
C GLU A 58 8.91 1.36 -10.75
N SER A 59 7.66 1.69 -11.07
CA SER A 59 6.69 2.25 -10.12
C SER A 59 6.36 1.26 -8.99
N VAL A 60 6.13 -0.01 -9.32
CA VAL A 60 5.89 -1.04 -8.30
C VAL A 60 7.10 -1.20 -7.39
N ALA A 61 8.31 -1.30 -7.95
CA ALA A 61 9.53 -1.45 -7.17
C ALA A 61 9.74 -0.25 -6.22
N TRP A 62 9.54 0.97 -6.72
CA TRP A 62 9.67 2.19 -5.94
C TRP A 62 8.59 2.28 -4.85
N CYS A 63 7.31 2.13 -5.19
CA CYS A 63 6.21 2.20 -4.22
C CYS A 63 6.33 1.15 -3.11
N GLN A 64 6.62 -0.11 -3.46
CA GLN A 64 6.82 -1.16 -2.47
C GLN A 64 8.02 -0.87 -1.57
N SER A 65 9.12 -0.32 -2.11
CA SER A 65 10.28 0.04 -1.30
C SER A 65 9.96 1.11 -0.26
N LEU A 66 9.11 2.09 -0.60
CA LEU A 66 8.67 3.13 0.34
C LEU A 66 7.76 2.57 1.42
N VAL A 67 6.77 1.76 1.06
CA VAL A 67 5.87 1.12 2.03
C VAL A 67 6.65 0.20 2.98
N VAL A 68 7.45 -0.71 2.43
CA VAL A 68 8.20 -1.68 3.25
C VAL A 68 9.26 -0.99 4.10
N GLY A 69 9.98 0.00 3.55
CA GLY A 69 10.98 0.77 4.30
C GLY A 69 10.36 1.49 5.49
N SER A 70 9.29 2.25 5.24
CA SER A 70 8.56 2.98 6.28
C SER A 70 8.05 2.07 7.40
N LEU A 71 7.43 0.94 7.03
CA LEU A 71 6.84 0.02 7.99
C LEU A 71 7.89 -0.79 8.76
N ALA A 72 9.01 -1.15 8.14
CA ALA A 72 10.13 -1.82 8.80
C ALA A 72 10.76 -0.92 9.88
N ASP A 73 10.88 0.38 9.60
CA ASP A 73 11.45 1.36 10.54
C ASP A 73 10.44 1.84 11.60
N SER A 74 9.16 1.48 11.47
CA SER A 74 8.10 1.86 12.43
C SER A 74 8.23 1.23 13.81
N GLY A 75 8.98 0.12 13.93
CA GLY A 75 9.10 -0.66 15.18
C GLY A 75 7.85 -1.46 15.56
N ASN A 76 6.89 -1.64 14.64
CA ASN A 76 5.65 -2.41 14.88
C ASN A 76 5.69 -3.85 14.33
N TYR A 77 6.83 -4.27 13.78
CA TYR A 77 7.07 -5.60 13.25
C TYR A 77 8.30 -6.18 13.92
N ASP A 78 8.25 -7.46 14.28
CA ASP A 78 9.39 -8.14 14.90
C ASP A 78 10.53 -8.34 13.89
N ASP A 79 10.18 -8.61 12.63
CA ASP A 79 11.10 -8.69 11.50
C ASP A 79 10.44 -8.33 10.16
N THR A 80 11.27 -8.17 9.12
CA THR A 80 10.79 -7.87 7.76
C THR A 80 9.99 -9.02 7.14
N GLY A 81 10.17 -10.27 7.60
CA GLY A 81 9.39 -11.41 7.12
C GLY A 81 7.91 -11.29 7.51
N GLU A 82 7.63 -10.94 8.77
CA GLU A 82 6.27 -10.68 9.25
C GLU A 82 5.59 -9.57 8.44
N LEU A 83 6.30 -8.47 8.21
CA LEU A 83 5.82 -7.35 7.39
C LEU A 83 5.49 -7.81 5.95
N MET A 84 6.40 -8.56 5.32
CA MET A 84 6.19 -9.04 3.96
C MET A 84 5.04 -10.04 3.86
N ASP A 85 4.86 -10.92 4.85
CA ASP A 85 3.72 -11.84 4.89
C ASP A 85 2.38 -11.09 5.01
N GLU A 86 2.33 -10.05 5.85
CA GLU A 86 1.12 -9.22 6.00
C GLU A 86 0.85 -8.38 4.75
N PHE A 87 1.88 -7.80 4.13
CA PHE A 87 1.73 -7.05 2.88
C PHE A 87 1.30 -7.95 1.71
N ASN A 88 1.87 -9.15 1.60
CA ASN A 88 1.43 -10.15 0.62
C ASN A 88 -0.01 -10.60 0.87
N CYS A 89 -0.44 -10.69 2.13
CA CYS A 89 -1.84 -10.97 2.46
C CYS A 89 -2.76 -9.85 1.96
N LEU A 90 -2.37 -8.58 2.14
CA LEU A 90 -3.11 -7.43 1.63
C LEU A 90 -3.22 -7.45 0.10
N LEU A 91 -2.12 -7.73 -0.61
CA LEU A 91 -2.12 -7.87 -2.08
C LEU A 91 -3.07 -8.98 -2.56
N ASN A 92 -3.04 -10.14 -1.91
CA ASN A 92 -3.92 -11.26 -2.26
C ASN A 92 -5.40 -10.96 -2.00
N LEU A 93 -5.71 -10.24 -0.92
CA LEU A 93 -7.08 -9.82 -0.63
C LEU A 93 -7.57 -8.77 -1.63
N TYR A 94 -6.70 -7.84 -2.02
CA TYR A 94 -7.00 -6.85 -3.07
C TYR A 94 -7.29 -7.52 -4.42
N ASP A 95 -6.45 -8.47 -4.86
CA ASP A 95 -6.69 -9.23 -6.10
C ASP A 95 -8.04 -9.97 -6.07
N ARG A 96 -8.36 -10.62 -4.95
CA ARG A 96 -9.67 -11.27 -4.78
C ARG A 96 -10.83 -10.28 -4.86
N ALA A 97 -10.70 -9.11 -4.25
CA ALA A 97 -11.74 -8.07 -4.24
C ALA A 97 -12.04 -7.54 -5.65
N ARG A 98 -11.04 -7.52 -6.54
CA ARG A 98 -11.22 -7.15 -7.95
C ARG A 98 -12.00 -8.20 -8.74
N GLN A 99 -11.81 -9.47 -8.41
CA GLN A 99 -12.38 -10.59 -9.15
C GLN A 99 -13.78 -10.99 -8.63
N ARG A 100 -14.03 -10.80 -7.34
CA ARG A 100 -15.28 -11.16 -6.68
C ARG A 100 -15.52 -10.34 -5.42
N GLU A 101 -16.77 -10.40 -4.94
CA GLU A 101 -17.10 -9.91 -3.60
C GLU A 101 -16.35 -10.72 -2.53
N LEU A 102 -15.75 -10.01 -1.58
CA LEU A 102 -15.10 -10.61 -0.41
C LEU A 102 -16.16 -11.13 0.56
N THR A 103 -15.84 -12.23 1.24
CA THR A 103 -16.65 -12.63 2.40
C THR A 103 -16.45 -11.60 3.52
N SER A 104 -17.39 -11.49 4.46
CA SER A 104 -17.26 -10.54 5.59
C SER A 104 -15.98 -10.72 6.40
N ASN A 105 -15.44 -11.94 6.48
CA ASN A 105 -14.15 -12.19 7.16
C ASN A 105 -12.96 -11.68 6.35
N GLU A 106 -12.98 -11.87 5.03
CA GLU A 106 -11.93 -11.37 4.13
C GLU A 106 -11.95 -9.84 4.06
N ASP A 107 -13.14 -9.25 4.00
CA ASP A 107 -13.33 -7.79 4.00
C ASP A 107 -12.82 -7.16 5.30
N ASN A 108 -13.22 -7.71 6.44
CA ASN A 108 -12.70 -7.26 7.74
C ASN A 108 -11.17 -7.43 7.84
N LEU A 109 -10.59 -8.50 7.28
CA LEU A 109 -9.15 -8.69 7.28
C LEU A 109 -8.45 -7.66 6.37
N PHE A 110 -9.01 -7.41 5.18
CA PHE A 110 -8.52 -6.40 4.25
C PHE A 110 -8.49 -5.03 4.92
N LEU A 111 -9.63 -4.59 5.47
CA LEU A 111 -9.74 -3.29 6.14
C LEU A 111 -8.81 -3.19 7.34
N ASN A 112 -8.68 -4.22 8.17
CA ASN A 112 -7.80 -4.19 9.32
C ASN A 112 -6.31 -4.05 8.93
N ILE A 113 -5.85 -4.78 7.91
CA ILE A 113 -4.47 -4.68 7.45
C ILE A 113 -4.23 -3.34 6.75
N HIS A 114 -5.16 -2.93 5.89
CA HIS A 114 -5.13 -1.65 5.19
C HIS A 114 -5.03 -0.48 6.18
N ASP A 115 -5.95 -0.40 7.14
CA ASP A 115 -6.01 0.69 8.11
C ASP A 115 -4.79 0.69 9.04
N LYS A 116 -4.23 -0.50 9.36
CA LYS A 116 -2.97 -0.62 10.08
C LYS A 116 -1.82 -0.01 9.27
N PHE A 117 -1.68 -0.39 8.00
CA PHE A 117 -0.64 0.13 7.13
C PHE A 117 -0.77 1.65 7.00
N LEU A 118 -1.98 2.13 6.67
CA LEU A 118 -2.27 3.56 6.55
C LEU A 118 -1.92 4.32 7.84
N ALA A 119 -2.35 3.83 9.00
CA ALA A 119 -2.05 4.47 10.29
C ALA A 119 -0.54 4.55 10.57
N LEU A 120 0.21 3.50 10.23
CA LEU A 120 1.67 3.47 10.43
C LEU A 120 2.39 4.40 9.45
N LEU A 121 2.02 4.37 8.17
CA LEU A 121 2.60 5.27 7.14
C LEU A 121 2.35 6.74 7.49
N LEU A 122 1.20 7.07 8.07
CA LEU A 122 0.89 8.43 8.53
C LEU A 122 1.75 8.92 9.70
N THR A 123 2.51 8.03 10.34
CA THR A 123 3.46 8.39 11.41
C THR A 123 4.90 8.57 10.93
N ASP A 124 5.14 8.32 9.64
CA ASP A 124 6.46 8.47 9.03
C ASP A 124 6.60 9.86 8.38
N ASP A 125 7.22 10.77 9.13
CA ASP A 125 7.49 12.14 8.69
C ASP A 125 8.44 12.19 7.47
N GLU A 126 9.36 11.23 7.32
CA GLU A 126 10.29 11.20 6.18
C GLU A 126 9.57 10.75 4.91
N LEU A 127 8.72 9.73 5.01
CA LEU A 127 7.85 9.30 3.91
C LEU A 127 6.94 10.45 3.46
N ILE A 128 6.29 11.13 4.40
CA ILE A 128 5.39 12.26 4.11
C ILE A 128 6.16 13.39 3.43
N ALA A 129 7.32 13.77 3.99
CA ALA A 129 8.14 14.82 3.40
C ALA A 129 8.54 14.49 1.96
N ASN A 130 8.90 13.22 1.69
CA ASN A 130 9.34 12.76 0.37
C ASN A 130 8.20 12.58 -0.65
N LEU A 131 7.01 12.17 -0.21
CA LEU A 131 5.89 11.88 -1.11
C LEU A 131 4.96 13.08 -1.32
N LEU A 132 4.72 13.87 -0.27
CA LEU A 132 3.58 14.80 -0.22
C LEU A 132 4.00 16.26 -0.08
N GLU A 133 5.22 16.53 0.41
CA GLU A 133 5.72 17.89 0.63
C GLU A 133 6.80 18.31 -0.38
N VAL A 134 7.21 17.42 -1.29
CA VAL A 134 8.12 17.78 -2.39
C VAL A 134 7.35 18.54 -3.47
N ALA A 135 7.49 19.87 -3.46
CA ALA A 135 6.99 20.80 -4.47
C ALA A 135 8.06 21.15 -5.52
#